data_AF-A0A3D0CBD7-F1
#
_entry.id   AF-A0A3D0CBD7-F1
#
_cell.length_a   1.000
_cell.length_b   1.000
_cell.length_c   1.000
_cell.angle_alpha   90.00
_cell.angle_beta   90.00
_cell.angle_gamma   90.00
#
_symmetry.space_group_name_H-M   'P 1'
#
loop_
_entity.id
_entity.type
_entity.pdbx_description
1 polymer ?
#
loop_
_entity_poly.entity_id
_entity_poly.type
_entity_poly.pdbx_seq_one_letter_code
_entity_poly.pdbx_strand_id
1 'polypeptide(L)' 'AQMVAHNSAPISELRANVTSKGGTTHAAIEQFKHDGMEQMVKNAMSAAIARAEEMAK' A
#
# COMPACT_ATOMS: atom_id res chain seq x y z
N ALA A 1 10.52 -7.78 1.56
CA ALA A 1 9.99 -6.87 2.58
C ALA A 1 10.32 -7.40 3.99
N GLN A 2 11.58 -7.28 4.42
CA GLN A 2 12.07 -7.90 5.66
C GLN A 2 11.50 -7.22 6.92
N MET A 3 11.32 -5.88 6.91
CA MET A 3 10.74 -5.16 8.05
C MET A 3 9.33 -5.62 8.41
N VAL A 4 8.46 -5.83 7.42
CA VAL A 4 7.07 -6.27 7.66
C VAL A 4 7.02 -7.76 8.02
N ALA A 5 7.88 -8.59 7.41
CA ALA A 5 7.91 -10.02 7.66
C ALA A 5 8.42 -10.40 9.06
N HIS A 6 9.31 -9.58 9.64
CA HIS A 6 9.98 -9.87 10.92
C HIS A 6 9.58 -8.93 12.06
N ASN A 7 8.51 -8.15 11.90
CA ASN A 7 8.03 -7.24 12.93
C ASN A 7 6.52 -7.38 13.13
N SER A 8 6.08 -7.36 14.39
CA SER A 8 4.68 -7.47 14.80
C SER A 8 4.00 -6.10 14.96
N ALA A 9 4.76 -5.01 14.88
CA ALA A 9 4.24 -3.66 14.99
C ALA A 9 3.26 -3.35 13.83
N PRO A 10 2.29 -2.46 14.05
CA PRO A 10 1.42 -1.98 12.98
C PRO A 10 2.22 -1.47 11.78
N ILE A 11 1.81 -1.80 10.56
CA ILE A 11 2.49 -1.34 9.34
C ILE A 11 2.54 0.20 9.27
N SER A 12 1.52 0.87 9.83
CA SER A 12 1.49 2.33 9.97
C SER A 12 2.66 2.88 10.79
N GLU A 13 3.05 2.19 11.86
CA GLU A 13 4.19 2.54 12.71
C GLU A 13 5.51 2.30 11.97
N LEU A 14 5.66 1.15 11.31
CA LEU A 14 6.85 0.84 10.50
C LEU A 14 7.07 1.89 9.40
N ARG A 15 5.99 2.35 8.76
CA ARG A 15 6.04 3.43 7.78
C ARG A 15 6.42 4.76 8.42
N ALA A 16 5.83 5.11 9.57
CA ALA A 16 6.14 6.34 10.28
C ALA A 16 7.63 6.42 10.66
N ASN A 17 8.21 5.30 11.11
CA ASN A 17 9.62 5.20 11.51
C ASN A 17 10.62 5.53 10.37
N VAL A 18 10.19 5.42 9.11
CA VAL A 18 11.02 5.73 7.92
C VAL A 18 10.57 7.00 7.18
N THR A 19 9.59 7.73 7.73
CA THR A 19 8.97 8.89 7.09
C THR A 19 9.15 10.13 7.95
N SER A 20 10.32 10.77 7.83
CA SER A 20 10.56 12.06 8.46
C SER A 20 9.76 13.18 7.79
N LYS A 21 9.30 14.16 8.57
CA LYS A 21 8.59 15.35 8.05
C LYS A 21 9.48 16.10 7.06
N GLY A 22 9.02 16.26 5.83
CA GLY A 22 9.77 16.93 4.75
C GLY A 22 10.91 16.10 4.15
N GLY A 23 11.07 14.83 4.52
CA GLY A 23 12.06 13.93 3.95
C GLY A 23 11.68 13.37 2.57
N THR A 24 12.61 12.63 1.95
CA THR A 24 12.41 12.02 0.63
C THR A 24 11.29 10.98 0.63
N THR A 25 11.22 10.11 1.66
CA THR A 25 10.13 9.13 1.83
C THR A 25 8.78 9.82 1.98
N HIS A 26 8.73 10.95 2.69
CA HIS A 26 7.50 11.72 2.86
C HIS A 26 7.01 12.27 1.52
N ALA A 27 7.89 12.91 0.74
CA ALA A 27 7.55 13.41 -0.59
C ALA A 27 7.01 12.30 -1.53
N ALA A 28 7.65 11.12 -1.51
CA ALA A 28 7.19 9.98 -2.30
C ALA A 28 5.78 9.49 -1.89
N ILE A 29 5.52 9.40 -0.58
CA ILE A 29 4.19 9.00 -0.06
C ILE A 29 3.11 10.01 -0.45
N GLU A 30 3.39 11.30 -0.36
CA GLU A 30 2.43 12.33 -0.76
C GLU A 30 2.15 12.28 -2.27
N GLN A 31 3.17 12.03 -3.11
CA GLN A 31 2.97 11.81 -4.54
C GLN A 31 2.11 10.57 -4.81
N PHE A 32 2.34 9.45 -4.12
CA PHE A 32 1.50 8.26 -4.26
C PHE A 32 0.04 8.49 -3.90
N LYS A 33 -0.23 9.31 -2.87
CA LYS A 33 -1.60 9.71 -2.52
C LYS A 33 -2.21 10.58 -3.61
N HIS A 34 -1.46 11.57 -4.11
CA HIS A 34 -1.89 12.45 -5.19
C HIS A 34 -2.25 11.67 -6.45
N ASP A 35 -1.43 10.67 -6.80
CA ASP A 35 -1.63 9.80 -7.96
C ASP A 35 -2.76 8.77 -7.77
N GLY A 36 -3.43 8.78 -6.61
CA GLY A 36 -4.58 7.91 -6.34
C GLY A 36 -4.22 6.44 -6.14
N MET A 37 -3.00 6.14 -5.66
CA MET A 37 -2.51 4.76 -5.48
C MET A 37 -3.47 3.90 -4.62
N GLU A 38 -4.10 4.46 -3.58
CA GLU A 38 -5.05 3.72 -2.74
C GLU A 38 -6.25 3.19 -3.54
N GLN A 39 -6.87 4.06 -4.34
CA GLN A 39 -8.01 3.68 -5.18
C GLN A 39 -7.58 2.71 -6.29
N MET A 40 -6.40 2.92 -6.86
CA MET A 40 -5.83 2.04 -7.89
C MET A 40 -5.67 0.61 -7.36
N VAL A 41 -5.05 0.44 -6.19
CA VAL A 41 -4.85 -0.89 -5.57
C VAL A 41 -6.20 -1.54 -5.23
N LYS A 42 -7.14 -0.78 -4.66
CA LYS A 42 -8.50 -1.28 -4.36
C LYS A 42 -9.19 -1.81 -5.61
N ASN A 43 -9.19 -1.04 -6.69
CA ASN A 43 -9.80 -1.42 -7.96
C ASN A 43 -9.15 -2.68 -8.55
N ALA A 44 -7.81 -2.76 -8.52
CA ALA A 44 -7.09 -3.91 -9.03
C ALA A 44 -7.45 -5.21 -8.28
N MET A 45 -7.53 -5.15 -6.95
CA MET A 45 -7.92 -6.31 -6.14
C MET A 45 -9.37 -6.72 -6.40
N SER A 46 -10.30 -5.76 -6.52
CA SER A 46 -11.69 -6.05 -6.89
C SER A 46 -11.80 -6.70 -8.28
N ALA A 47 -11.03 -6.22 -9.26
CA ALA A 47 -11.00 -6.82 -10.60
C ALA A 47 -10.46 -8.27 -10.58
N ALA A 48 -9.44 -8.54 -9.77
CA ALA A 48 -8.91 -9.89 -9.60
C ALA A 48 -9.94 -10.84 -8.96
N ILE A 49 -10.68 -10.36 -7.96
CA ILE A 49 -11.77 -11.13 -7.32
C ILE A 49 -12.88 -11.43 -8.34
N ALA A 50 -13.36 -10.42 -9.06
CA ALA A 50 -14.40 -10.60 -10.08
C ALA A 50 -13.97 -11.63 -11.14
N ARG A 51 -12.70 -11.58 -11.57
CA ARG A 51 -12.16 -12.55 -12.53
C ARG A 51 -12.12 -13.97 -11.96
N ALA A 52 -11.72 -14.13 -10.69
CA ALA A 52 -11.71 -15.43 -10.03
C ALA A 52 -13.12 -16.02 -9.91
N GLU A 53 -14.12 -15.19 -9.61
CA GLU A 53 -15.53 -15.60 -9.54
C GLU A 53 -16.09 -16.01 -10.91
N GLU A 54 -15.70 -15.33 -11.99
CA GLU A 54 -16.04 -15.74 -13.36
C GLU A 54 -15.44 -17.10 -13.73
N MET A 55 -14.21 -17.38 -13.31
CA MET A 55 -13.51 -18.64 -13.61
C MET A 55 -14.03 -19.84 -12.80
N ALA A 56 -14.66 -19.59 -11.65
CA ALA A 56 -15.21 -20.61 -10.77
C ALA A 56 -16.66 -21.01 -11.12
N LYS A 57 -17.30 -20.30 -12.06
CA LYS A 57 -18.59 -20.67 -12.67
C LYS A 57 -18.38 -21.62 -13.84
#